data_AF-A0A1H5RAB6-F1
#
_entry.id   AF-A0A1H5RAB6-F1
#
_cell.length_a   1.000
_cell.length_b   1.000
_cell.length_c   1.000
_cell.angle_alpha   90.00
_cell.angle_beta   90.00
_cell.angle_gamma   90.00
#
_symmetry.space_group_name_H-M   'P 1'
#
loop_
_entity.id
_entity.type
_entity.pdbx_description
1 polymer ?
#
loop_
_entity_poly.entity_id
_entity_poly.type
_entity_poly.pdbx_seq_one_letter_code
_entity_poly.pdbx_strand_id
1 'polypeptide(L)'
;MQLSGFPAAEVEFDRTGELAGDRGAAVRALAADPAVTDLVVLTHGWNDDHLVARLLFSALAGSLRSVSGGLPGRRIAFACVLWPSRKLAEGGVAERLDLLRDLVPEQRLTIAAAADLVPALTARATARTAFAAALLSAAARGADDHEDASTQLFTLPGGTVMDRLGATNLLDFLAYYELKARAGAVGVRGLAPLLASFAGPKIHLVGHGFGGRLMTAAANAAASVGTLTLLQATLSHHAFTGTFRRIVADGLVTGPIIVTHSAHDDVVGVPFTIASRIVEAASGHFGALGRTGAQGIADAGELVPVGGTYHWKPGVPHNLRANRFVRSHTDVCGPEIAHALWSAIAAS
;
A
#
# COMPACT_ATOMS: atom_id res chain seq x y z
N MET A 1 13.09 20.47 5.34
CA MET A 1 14.11 19.52 5.86
C MET A 1 14.98 19.04 4.71
N GLN A 2 15.94 18.15 4.94
CA GLN A 2 16.66 17.45 3.87
C GLN A 2 16.62 15.94 4.08
N LEU A 3 16.59 15.20 2.97
CA LEU A 3 16.63 13.74 2.95
C LEU A 3 17.83 13.33 2.08
N SER A 4 18.94 12.91 2.69
CA SER A 4 20.18 12.54 1.97
C SER A 4 20.64 13.60 0.94
N GLY A 5 20.58 14.87 1.36
CA GLY A 5 20.95 16.05 0.55
C GLY A 5 19.88 16.52 -0.45
N PHE A 6 18.73 15.87 -0.54
CA PHE A 6 17.60 16.35 -1.33
C PHE A 6 16.71 17.28 -0.49
N PRO A 7 16.17 18.38 -1.05
CA PRO A 7 15.09 19.14 -0.43
C PRO A 7 13.90 18.22 -0.12
N ALA A 8 13.36 18.31 1.09
CA ALA A 8 12.26 17.46 1.49
C ALA A 8 11.30 18.15 2.48
N ALA A 9 10.05 17.70 2.46
CA ALA A 9 9.00 18.06 3.41
C ALA A 9 8.14 16.84 3.75
N GLU A 10 7.56 16.82 4.95
CA GLU A 10 6.63 15.79 5.40
C GLU A 10 5.20 16.31 5.28
N VAL A 11 4.27 15.41 4.98
CA VAL A 11 2.83 15.62 5.12
C VAL A 11 2.25 14.43 5.87
N GLU A 12 1.35 14.71 6.79
CA GLU A 12 0.68 13.67 7.57
C GLU A 12 -0.82 13.74 7.34
N PHE A 13 -1.42 12.59 7.09
CA PHE A 13 -2.87 12.42 6.99
C PHE A 13 -3.39 11.61 8.16
N ASP A 14 -4.58 11.95 8.63
CA ASP A 14 -5.31 11.12 9.58
C ASP A 14 -5.94 9.90 8.88
N ARG A 15 -6.71 9.11 9.63
CA ARG A 15 -7.35 7.88 9.11
C ARG A 15 -8.44 8.16 8.06
N THR A 16 -8.97 9.38 8.01
CA THR A 16 -10.02 9.76 7.08
C THR A 16 -9.45 10.37 5.79
N GLY A 17 -8.18 10.77 5.82
CA GLY A 17 -7.51 11.46 4.73
C GLY A 17 -7.43 12.98 4.92
N GLU A 18 -7.82 13.49 6.09
CA GLU A 18 -7.65 14.89 6.44
C GLU A 18 -6.19 15.17 6.83
N LEU A 19 -5.71 16.38 6.54
CA LEU A 19 -4.36 16.80 6.93
C LEU A 19 -4.27 16.93 8.45
N ALA A 20 -3.24 16.33 9.04
CA ALA A 20 -2.92 16.55 10.45
C ALA A 20 -2.27 17.94 10.62
N GLY A 21 -3.09 18.93 11.00
CA GLY A 21 -2.65 20.31 11.22
C GLY A 21 -2.22 21.03 9.93
N ASP A 22 -1.20 21.87 10.01
CA ASP A 22 -0.69 22.67 8.88
C ASP A 22 0.31 21.91 7.98
N ARG A 23 0.53 20.61 8.23
CA ARG A 23 1.63 19.83 7.62
C ARG A 23 1.54 19.67 6.11
N GLY A 24 0.48 20.13 5.46
CA GLY A 24 0.44 20.26 3.99
C GLY A 24 1.18 21.49 3.45
N ALA A 25 1.39 22.53 4.26
CA ALA A 25 1.94 23.82 3.81
C ALA A 25 3.40 23.71 3.35
N ALA A 26 4.22 22.96 4.06
CA ALA A 26 5.63 22.77 3.70
C ALA A 26 5.79 22.02 2.37
N VAL A 27 4.95 21.01 2.11
CA VAL A 27 4.96 20.29 0.82
C VAL A 27 4.46 21.19 -0.31
N ARG A 28 3.41 22.00 -0.08
CA ARG A 28 2.93 22.98 -1.06
C ARG A 28 4.01 24.01 -1.40
N ALA A 29 4.71 24.53 -0.40
CA ALA A 29 5.82 25.47 -0.61
C ALA A 29 6.96 24.83 -1.40
N LEU A 30 7.30 23.56 -1.09
CA LEU A 30 8.31 22.81 -1.82
C LEU A 30 7.92 22.56 -3.29
N ALA A 31 6.64 22.24 -3.55
CA ALA A 31 6.11 22.05 -4.90
C ALA A 31 5.91 23.37 -5.67
N ALA A 32 5.85 24.51 -4.99
CA ALA A 32 5.75 25.83 -5.60
C ALA A 32 7.13 26.44 -5.92
N ASP A 33 8.22 25.87 -5.41
CA ASP A 33 9.58 26.32 -5.72
C ASP A 33 9.88 26.07 -7.21
N PRO A 34 10.09 27.13 -8.02
CA PRO A 34 10.35 26.99 -9.45
C PRO A 34 11.66 26.25 -9.76
N ALA A 35 12.55 26.11 -8.77
CA ALA A 35 13.75 25.30 -8.93
C ALA A 35 13.45 23.80 -8.87
N VAL A 36 12.34 23.35 -8.29
CA VAL A 36 11.97 21.93 -8.20
C VAL A 36 11.25 21.52 -9.49
N THR A 37 11.90 20.66 -10.28
CA THR A 37 11.32 20.13 -11.53
C THR A 37 10.57 18.83 -11.30
N ASP A 38 10.93 18.08 -10.26
CA ASP A 38 10.44 16.74 -9.99
C ASP A 38 10.19 16.54 -8.50
N LEU A 39 8.99 16.11 -8.15
CA LEU A 39 8.59 15.81 -6.79
C LEU A 39 8.35 14.31 -6.63
N VAL A 40 9.24 13.66 -5.90
CA VAL A 40 9.10 12.25 -5.52
C VAL A 40 8.30 12.18 -4.23
N VAL A 41 7.09 11.61 -4.33
CA VAL A 41 6.18 11.43 -3.21
C VAL A 41 6.35 10.01 -2.68
N LEU A 42 6.94 9.87 -1.49
CA LEU A 42 7.18 8.60 -0.83
C LEU A 42 6.11 8.35 0.22
N THR A 43 5.64 7.11 0.33
CA THR A 43 4.87 6.66 1.48
C THR A 43 5.33 5.29 1.96
N HIS A 44 5.25 5.10 3.26
CA HIS A 44 5.56 3.83 3.89
C HIS A 44 4.37 2.87 3.77
N GLY A 45 4.68 1.58 3.85
CA GLY A 45 3.69 0.53 4.04
C GLY A 45 3.28 0.42 5.50
N TRP A 46 3.30 -0.81 5.99
CA TRP A 46 2.73 -1.15 7.27
C TRP A 46 3.59 -0.73 8.46
N ASN A 47 3.34 0.47 9.01
CA ASN A 47 4.08 1.00 10.14
C ASN A 47 3.40 2.24 10.73
N ASP A 48 2.94 2.21 11.99
CA ASP A 48 2.44 3.43 12.67
C ASP A 48 3.53 4.23 13.38
N ASP A 49 4.75 3.68 13.47
CA ASP A 49 5.88 4.41 14.02
C ASP A 49 6.47 5.35 12.96
N HIS A 50 6.17 6.64 13.09
CA HIS A 50 6.71 7.67 12.21
C HIS A 50 8.25 7.71 12.19
N LEU A 51 8.94 7.29 13.26
CA LEU A 51 10.40 7.18 13.26
C LEU A 51 10.87 6.10 12.29
N VAL A 52 10.25 4.92 12.32
CA VAL A 52 10.58 3.83 11.40
C VAL A 52 10.22 4.19 9.96
N ALA A 53 9.14 4.95 9.73
CA ALA A 53 8.79 5.47 8.40
C ALA A 53 9.87 6.41 7.85
N ARG A 54 10.36 7.34 8.70
CA ARG A 54 11.46 8.25 8.34
C ARG A 54 12.77 7.53 8.06
N LEU A 55 13.07 6.44 8.76
CA LEU A 55 14.23 5.60 8.47
C LEU A 55 14.12 4.97 7.07
N LEU A 56 12.95 4.46 6.69
CA LEU A 56 12.70 3.93 5.34
C LEU A 56 12.91 5.02 4.27
N PHE A 57 12.34 6.21 4.48
CA PHE A 57 12.51 7.34 3.55
C PHE A 57 13.99 7.73 3.41
N SER A 58 14.70 7.83 4.52
CA SER A 58 16.12 8.20 4.54
C SER A 58 16.99 7.16 3.85
N ALA A 59 16.72 5.88 4.09
CA ALA A 59 17.44 4.76 3.46
C ALA A 59 17.23 4.75 1.94
N LEU A 60 15.98 4.83 1.46
CA LEU A 60 15.70 4.84 0.03
C LEU A 60 16.30 6.08 -0.67
N ALA A 61 16.19 7.26 -0.06
CA ALA A 61 16.81 8.48 -0.60
C ALA A 61 18.34 8.41 -0.58
N GLY A 62 18.94 7.77 0.43
CA GLY A 62 20.38 7.49 0.46
C GLY A 62 20.82 6.59 -0.68
N SER A 63 20.07 5.51 -0.94
CA SER A 63 20.33 4.63 -2.08
C SER A 63 20.15 5.36 -3.40
N LEU A 64 19.10 6.18 -3.57
CA LEU A 64 18.93 7.04 -4.74
C LEU A 64 20.13 7.97 -4.94
N ARG A 65 20.61 8.61 -3.86
CA ARG A 65 21.82 9.45 -3.93
C ARG A 65 23.04 8.66 -4.42
N SER A 66 23.21 7.43 -3.94
CA SER A 66 24.37 6.59 -4.27
C SER A 66 24.41 6.11 -5.72
N VAL A 67 23.25 5.98 -6.37
CA VAL A 67 23.14 5.53 -7.77
C VAL A 67 22.84 6.67 -8.74
N SER A 68 22.43 7.85 -8.23
CA SER A 68 22.17 9.01 -9.05
C SER A 68 23.46 9.64 -9.55
N GLY A 69 23.65 9.71 -10.86
CA GLY A 69 24.64 10.60 -11.49
C GLY A 69 24.18 12.06 -11.61
N GLY A 70 23.05 12.40 -10.98
CA GLY A 70 22.27 13.60 -11.30
C GLY A 70 21.43 13.44 -12.57
N LEU A 71 20.44 14.32 -12.75
CA LEU A 71 19.71 14.46 -14.01
C LEU A 71 19.95 15.88 -14.51
N PRO A 72 20.67 16.09 -15.63
CA PRO A 72 20.94 17.42 -16.15
C PRO A 72 19.64 18.22 -16.31
N GLY A 73 19.61 19.44 -15.77
CA GLY A 73 18.45 20.33 -15.83
C GLY A 73 17.26 19.93 -14.95
N ARG A 74 17.36 18.86 -14.15
CA ARG A 74 16.31 18.42 -13.23
C ARG A 74 16.78 18.50 -11.79
N ARG A 75 15.90 19.01 -10.93
CA ARG A 75 16.10 19.09 -9.48
C ARG A 75 14.94 18.39 -8.80
N ILE A 76 15.30 17.32 -8.11
CA ILE A 76 14.39 16.45 -7.38
C ILE A 76 14.22 16.92 -5.95
N ALA A 77 12.98 16.93 -5.49
CA ALA A 77 12.61 17.09 -4.09
C ALA A 77 11.72 15.94 -3.63
N PHE A 78 11.58 15.77 -2.31
CA PHE A 78 10.80 14.70 -1.70
C PHE A 78 9.62 15.22 -0.88
N ALA A 79 8.44 14.64 -1.12
CA ALA A 79 7.30 14.74 -0.22
C ALA A 79 7.13 13.39 0.51
N CYS A 80 7.31 13.39 1.82
CA CYS A 80 7.22 12.19 2.65
C CYS A 80 5.83 12.11 3.30
N VAL A 81 5.02 11.16 2.86
CA VAL A 81 3.65 10.96 3.33
C VAL A 81 3.63 10.02 4.53
N LEU A 82 3.12 10.52 5.65
CA LEU A 82 2.84 9.77 6.87
C LEU A 82 1.34 9.54 6.98
N TRP A 83 0.95 8.33 7.37
CA TRP A 83 -0.45 7.96 7.55
C TRP A 83 -0.60 6.82 8.57
N PRO A 84 -1.73 6.75 9.30
CA PRO A 84 -1.91 5.76 10.35
C PRO A 84 -2.05 4.35 9.75
N SER A 85 -0.97 3.59 9.80
CA SER A 85 -0.87 2.24 9.25
C SER A 85 -0.32 1.26 10.28
N ARG A 86 -1.07 1.04 11.36
CA ARG A 86 -0.61 0.21 12.49
C ARG A 86 -0.48 -1.26 12.14
N LYS A 87 0.68 -1.87 12.47
CA LYS A 87 1.07 -3.27 12.23
C LYS A 87 0.04 -4.30 12.73
N LEU A 88 -0.06 -5.42 12.03
CA LEU A 88 -0.84 -6.57 12.48
C LEU A 88 -0.29 -7.11 13.79
N ALA A 89 -1.17 -7.64 14.64
CA ALA A 89 -0.79 -8.14 15.94
C ALA A 89 -0.30 -9.59 15.81
N GLU A 90 0.87 -9.84 16.37
CA GLU A 90 1.30 -11.19 16.72
C GLU A 90 0.66 -11.57 18.07
N GLY A 91 0.46 -12.87 18.32
CA GLY A 91 -0.09 -13.34 19.61
C GLY A 91 -1.38 -14.15 19.47
N GLY A 92 -2.28 -14.04 20.45
CA GLY A 92 -3.56 -14.74 20.50
C GLY A 92 -4.72 -13.92 19.92
N VAL A 93 -5.95 -14.34 20.25
CA VAL A 93 -7.19 -13.66 19.84
C VAL A 93 -7.36 -12.32 20.58
N ALA A 94 -6.93 -12.24 21.84
CA ALA A 94 -7.09 -11.05 22.67
C ALA A 94 -6.24 -9.88 22.13
N GLU A 95 -4.97 -10.12 21.82
CA GLU A 95 -4.04 -9.12 21.30
C GLU A 95 -4.50 -8.59 19.93
N ARG A 96 -5.07 -9.46 19.09
CA ARG A 96 -5.66 -9.07 17.80
C ARG A 96 -6.94 -8.24 17.94
N LEU A 97 -7.78 -8.54 18.93
CA LEU A 97 -8.96 -7.73 19.23
C LEU A 97 -8.55 -6.33 19.71
N ASP A 98 -7.49 -6.22 20.51
CA ASP A 98 -6.96 -4.92 20.94
C ASP A 98 -6.43 -4.11 19.77
N LEU A 99 -5.69 -4.73 18.85
CA LEU A 99 -5.29 -4.06 17.62
C LEU A 99 -6.51 -3.59 16.82
N LEU A 100 -7.50 -4.46 16.59
CA LEU A 100 -8.68 -4.10 15.81
C LEU A 100 -9.44 -2.95 16.47
N ARG A 101 -9.52 -2.94 17.80
CA ARG A 101 -10.13 -1.85 18.59
C ARG A 101 -9.45 -0.51 18.36
N ASP A 102 -8.14 -0.51 18.12
CA ASP A 102 -7.39 0.70 17.81
C ASP A 102 -7.47 1.10 16.33
N LEU A 103 -7.69 0.13 15.43
CA LEU A 103 -7.94 0.40 14.01
C LEU A 103 -9.32 1.03 13.77
N VAL A 104 -10.34 0.60 14.51
CA VAL A 104 -11.73 1.08 14.42
C VAL A 104 -12.28 1.47 15.80
N PRO A 105 -11.77 2.54 16.42
CA PRO A 105 -12.15 2.91 17.79
C PRO A 105 -13.62 3.31 17.93
N GLU A 106 -14.28 3.73 16.86
CA GLU A 106 -15.72 3.93 16.80
C GLU A 106 -16.52 2.63 17.03
N GLN A 107 -15.91 1.46 16.82
CA GLN A 107 -16.50 0.14 17.05
C GLN A 107 -16.05 -0.52 18.36
N ARG A 108 -15.47 0.26 19.28
CA ARG A 108 -14.94 -0.23 20.57
C ARG A 108 -15.92 -1.11 21.35
N LEU A 109 -17.19 -0.74 21.39
CA LEU A 109 -18.22 -1.49 22.12
C LEU A 109 -18.54 -2.82 21.43
N THR A 110 -18.67 -2.82 20.10
CA THR A 110 -18.88 -4.03 19.30
C THR A 110 -17.72 -5.02 19.48
N ILE A 111 -16.48 -4.52 19.48
CA ILE A 111 -15.27 -5.34 19.65
C ILE A 111 -15.14 -5.84 21.10
N ALA A 112 -15.54 -5.05 22.10
CA ALA A 112 -15.60 -5.50 23.49
C ALA A 112 -16.62 -6.65 23.66
N ALA A 113 -17.80 -6.53 23.06
CA ALA A 113 -18.79 -7.62 23.08
C ALA A 113 -18.28 -8.88 22.37
N ALA A 114 -17.51 -8.76 21.29
CA ALA A 114 -16.83 -9.89 20.68
C ALA A 114 -15.76 -10.49 21.62
N ALA A 115 -15.01 -9.67 22.35
CA ALA A 115 -14.02 -10.13 23.31
C ALA A 115 -14.63 -10.98 24.45
N ASP A 116 -15.81 -10.61 24.94
CA ASP A 116 -16.53 -11.35 25.98
C ASP A 116 -16.92 -12.79 25.54
N LEU A 117 -16.98 -13.04 24.24
CA LEU A 117 -17.28 -14.36 23.67
C LEU A 117 -16.05 -15.28 23.59
N VAL A 118 -14.83 -14.73 23.70
CA VAL A 118 -13.57 -15.46 23.49
C VAL A 118 -13.45 -16.74 24.34
N PRO A 119 -13.76 -16.74 25.65
CA PRO A 119 -13.65 -17.95 26.49
C PRO A 119 -14.54 -19.11 26.02
N ALA A 120 -15.57 -18.83 25.22
CA ALA A 120 -16.55 -19.81 24.78
C ALA A 120 -16.42 -20.24 23.33
N LEU A 121 -15.46 -19.70 22.57
CA LEU A 121 -15.31 -20.01 21.15
C LEU A 121 -15.03 -21.49 20.89
N THR A 122 -14.32 -22.16 21.80
CA THR A 122 -14.02 -23.58 21.71
C THR A 122 -15.26 -24.44 22.00
N ALA A 123 -16.08 -24.05 22.96
CA ALA A 123 -17.18 -24.87 23.47
C ALA A 123 -18.53 -24.64 22.77
N ARG A 124 -18.81 -23.44 22.26
CA ARG A 124 -20.17 -23.05 21.83
C ARG A 124 -20.21 -22.54 20.39
N ALA A 125 -20.93 -23.26 19.52
CA ALA A 125 -21.15 -22.84 18.12
C ALA A 125 -21.87 -21.48 18.03
N THR A 126 -22.84 -21.23 18.91
CA THR A 126 -23.53 -19.94 18.99
C THR A 126 -22.60 -18.79 19.35
N ALA A 127 -21.59 -19.02 20.20
CA ALA A 127 -20.57 -18.02 20.51
C ALA A 127 -19.70 -17.71 19.29
N ARG A 128 -19.29 -18.74 18.53
CA ARG A 128 -18.55 -18.56 17.28
C ARG A 128 -19.34 -17.73 16.26
N THR A 129 -20.60 -18.08 16.02
CA THR A 129 -21.47 -17.33 15.10
C THR A 129 -21.62 -15.87 15.53
N ALA A 130 -21.91 -15.62 16.81
CA ALA A 130 -22.05 -14.26 17.33
C ALA A 130 -20.75 -13.45 17.27
N PHE A 131 -19.61 -14.08 17.56
CA PHE A 131 -18.28 -13.48 17.47
C PHE A 131 -18.00 -13.00 16.05
N ALA A 132 -18.13 -13.87 15.05
CA ALA A 132 -17.90 -13.48 13.66
C ALA A 132 -18.91 -12.42 13.19
N ALA A 133 -20.18 -12.53 13.54
CA ALA A 133 -21.18 -11.53 13.17
C ALA A 133 -20.84 -10.14 13.72
N ALA A 134 -20.39 -10.06 14.99
CA ALA A 134 -19.96 -8.80 15.61
C ALA A 134 -18.71 -8.21 14.92
N LEU A 135 -17.74 -9.05 14.56
CA LEU A 135 -16.54 -8.57 13.87
C LEU A 135 -16.84 -8.10 12.43
N LEU A 136 -17.69 -8.81 11.70
CA LEU A 136 -18.11 -8.44 10.35
C LEU A 136 -18.98 -7.17 10.32
N SER A 137 -19.72 -6.88 11.39
CA SER A 137 -20.48 -5.64 11.53
C SER A 137 -19.60 -4.44 11.93
N ALA A 138 -18.49 -4.69 12.63
CA ALA A 138 -17.52 -3.66 12.96
C ALA A 138 -16.66 -3.21 11.77
N ALA A 139 -16.54 -4.03 10.72
CA ALA A 139 -15.73 -3.70 9.56
C ALA A 139 -16.29 -2.52 8.76
N ALA A 140 -15.43 -1.58 8.36
CA ALA A 140 -15.78 -0.46 7.50
C ALA A 140 -16.38 -0.96 6.17
N ARG A 141 -17.38 -0.26 5.63
CA ARG A 141 -17.97 -0.65 4.33
C ARG A 141 -17.50 0.28 3.21
N GLY A 142 -17.51 -0.22 1.97
CA GLY A 142 -17.18 0.57 0.77
C GLY A 142 -15.75 0.39 0.25
N ALA A 143 -14.97 -0.54 0.82
CA ALA A 143 -13.70 -0.99 0.25
C ALA A 143 -13.72 -2.48 -0.12
N ASP A 144 -14.90 -3.08 -0.08
CA ASP A 144 -15.12 -4.46 -0.52
C ASP A 144 -14.87 -4.61 -2.01
N ASP A 145 -14.27 -5.74 -2.36
CA ASP A 145 -13.77 -6.02 -3.69
C ASP A 145 -13.84 -7.53 -3.92
N HIS A 146 -14.19 -7.92 -5.14
CA HIS A 146 -14.16 -9.31 -5.56
C HIS A 146 -12.73 -9.84 -5.67
N GLU A 147 -11.74 -8.95 -5.89
CA GLU A 147 -10.33 -9.29 -6.05
C GLU A 147 -9.62 -9.77 -4.78
N ASP A 148 -10.27 -9.67 -3.61
CA ASP A 148 -9.73 -10.21 -2.36
C ASP A 148 -10.78 -10.91 -1.49
N ALA A 149 -11.89 -11.34 -2.09
CA ALA A 149 -12.99 -12.04 -1.45
C ALA A 149 -13.76 -11.25 -0.37
N SER A 150 -13.48 -9.96 -0.18
CA SER A 150 -14.14 -9.18 0.87
C SER A 150 -15.64 -8.98 0.60
N THR A 151 -16.06 -8.81 -0.66
CA THR A 151 -17.50 -8.75 -1.01
C THR A 151 -18.22 -10.04 -0.60
N GLN A 152 -17.59 -11.19 -0.80
CA GLN A 152 -18.15 -12.50 -0.44
C GLN A 152 -18.15 -12.68 1.08
N LEU A 153 -17.04 -12.39 1.76
CA LEU A 153 -16.90 -12.53 3.22
C LEU A 153 -18.08 -11.89 3.96
N PHE A 154 -18.44 -10.67 3.56
CA PHE A 154 -19.46 -9.90 4.25
C PHE A 154 -20.90 -10.35 4.04
N THR A 155 -21.13 -11.31 3.14
CA THR A 155 -22.46 -11.90 2.91
C THR A 155 -22.60 -13.28 3.56
N LEU A 156 -21.51 -13.87 4.05
CA LEU A 156 -21.53 -15.19 4.67
C LEU A 156 -22.12 -15.14 6.10
N PRO A 157 -22.88 -16.17 6.51
CA PRO A 157 -23.26 -16.34 7.90
C PRO A 157 -22.03 -16.45 8.80
N GLY A 158 -22.08 -15.85 10.00
CA GLY A 158 -20.95 -15.85 10.94
C GLY A 158 -20.43 -17.25 11.29
N GLY A 159 -21.33 -18.25 11.37
CA GLY A 159 -20.94 -19.66 11.57
C GLY A 159 -20.05 -20.17 10.45
N THR A 160 -20.45 -19.96 9.19
CA THR A 160 -19.69 -20.34 8.00
C THR A 160 -18.32 -19.64 7.96
N VAL A 161 -18.26 -18.36 8.33
CA VAL A 161 -17.00 -17.63 8.42
C VAL A 161 -16.07 -18.25 9.46
N MET A 162 -16.59 -18.62 10.64
CA MET A 162 -15.80 -19.27 11.67
C MET A 162 -15.32 -20.66 11.27
N ASP A 163 -16.14 -21.43 10.55
CA ASP A 163 -15.76 -22.77 10.08
C ASP A 163 -14.63 -22.70 9.04
N ARG A 164 -14.66 -21.69 8.14
CA ARG A 164 -13.64 -21.52 7.10
C ARG A 164 -12.35 -20.87 7.60
N LEU A 165 -12.46 -19.89 8.50
CA LEU A 165 -11.33 -19.03 8.88
C LEU A 165 -10.82 -19.29 10.29
N GLY A 166 -11.72 -19.60 11.23
CA GLY A 166 -11.43 -19.47 12.66
C GLY A 166 -11.24 -18.00 13.08
N ALA A 167 -11.09 -17.78 14.39
CA ALA A 167 -11.02 -16.43 14.96
C ALA A 167 -9.80 -15.64 14.49
N THR A 168 -8.62 -16.28 14.45
CA THR A 168 -7.36 -15.64 14.10
C THR A 168 -7.35 -15.14 12.66
N ASN A 169 -7.68 -15.99 11.67
CA ASN A 169 -7.68 -15.55 10.27
C ASN A 169 -8.78 -14.53 9.99
N LEU A 170 -9.92 -14.60 10.68
CA LEU A 170 -10.96 -13.57 10.57
C LEU A 170 -10.43 -12.21 11.05
N LEU A 171 -9.79 -12.16 12.22
CA LEU A 171 -9.20 -10.92 12.74
C LEU A 171 -8.08 -10.39 11.85
N ASP A 172 -7.21 -11.28 11.36
CA ASP A 172 -6.10 -10.90 10.47
C ASP A 172 -6.63 -10.31 9.15
N PHE A 173 -7.66 -10.94 8.58
CA PHE A 173 -8.28 -10.45 7.36
C PHE A 173 -9.02 -9.12 7.57
N LEU A 174 -9.71 -8.95 8.69
CA LEU A 174 -10.38 -7.69 9.00
C LEU A 174 -9.39 -6.55 9.22
N ALA A 175 -8.28 -6.78 9.93
CA ALA A 175 -7.24 -5.78 10.07
C ALA A 175 -6.60 -5.43 8.72
N TYR A 176 -6.35 -6.41 7.85
CA TYR A 176 -5.94 -6.18 6.46
C TYR A 176 -6.96 -5.30 5.72
N TYR A 177 -8.24 -5.66 5.81
CA TYR A 177 -9.32 -4.97 5.12
C TYR A 177 -9.49 -3.53 5.60
N GLU A 178 -9.38 -3.26 6.91
CA GLU A 178 -9.42 -1.90 7.45
C GLU A 178 -8.28 -1.02 6.93
N LEU A 179 -7.07 -1.58 6.88
CA LEU A 179 -5.92 -0.87 6.33
C LEU A 179 -6.03 -0.66 4.81
N LYS A 180 -6.57 -1.64 4.08
CA LYS A 180 -6.90 -1.53 2.67
C LYS A 180 -7.88 -0.37 2.43
N ALA A 181 -8.96 -0.31 3.22
CA ALA A 181 -9.97 0.75 3.14
C ALA A 181 -9.35 2.12 3.44
N ARG A 182 -8.59 2.21 4.52
CA ARG A 182 -7.91 3.43 4.96
C ARG A 182 -6.89 3.93 3.94
N ALA A 183 -6.04 3.06 3.40
CA ALA A 183 -5.07 3.43 2.36
C ALA A 183 -5.77 4.04 1.14
N GLY A 184 -6.89 3.43 0.71
CA GLY A 184 -7.72 3.98 -0.37
C GLY A 184 -8.31 5.34 -0.02
N ALA A 185 -8.88 5.49 1.17
CA ALA A 185 -9.46 6.75 1.64
C ALA A 185 -8.43 7.89 1.72
N VAL A 186 -7.24 7.63 2.29
CA VAL A 186 -6.15 8.62 2.35
C VAL A 186 -5.67 8.98 0.94
N GLY A 187 -5.53 7.99 0.06
CA GLY A 187 -5.14 8.23 -1.34
C GLY A 187 -6.14 9.12 -2.08
N VAL A 188 -7.43 8.84 -1.98
CA VAL A 188 -8.50 9.54 -2.70
C VAL A 188 -8.86 10.90 -2.08
N ARG A 189 -9.01 10.97 -0.75
CA ARG A 189 -9.52 12.16 -0.06
C ARG A 189 -8.41 13.08 0.44
N GLY A 190 -7.22 12.56 0.67
CA GLY A 190 -6.08 13.33 1.17
C GLY A 190 -5.06 13.64 0.08
N LEU A 191 -4.36 12.61 -0.40
CA LEU A 191 -3.22 12.80 -1.28
C LEU A 191 -3.64 13.31 -2.67
N ALA A 192 -4.67 12.76 -3.30
CA ALA A 192 -5.08 13.21 -4.64
C ALA A 192 -5.45 14.72 -4.72
N PRO A 193 -6.27 15.28 -3.81
CA PRO A 193 -6.53 16.73 -3.78
C PRO A 193 -5.27 17.57 -3.49
N LEU A 194 -4.34 17.06 -2.68
CA LEU A 194 -3.06 17.72 -2.45
C LEU A 194 -2.23 17.75 -3.74
N LEU A 195 -2.11 16.64 -4.46
CA LEU A 195 -1.37 16.57 -5.73
C LEU A 195 -1.99 17.51 -6.79
N ALA A 196 -3.32 17.56 -6.87
CA ALA A 196 -4.04 18.43 -7.82
C ALA A 196 -3.80 19.94 -7.57
N SER A 197 -3.28 20.30 -6.40
CA SER A 197 -2.93 21.69 -6.09
C SER A 197 -1.52 22.12 -6.52
N PHE A 198 -0.72 21.20 -7.06
CA PHE A 198 0.63 21.47 -7.53
C PHE A 198 0.60 21.82 -9.02
N ALA A 199 1.27 22.91 -9.40
CA ALA A 199 1.35 23.37 -10.80
C ALA A 199 2.77 23.35 -11.38
N GLY A 200 3.79 23.09 -10.57
CA GLY A 200 5.20 23.19 -10.95
C GLY A 200 5.84 21.85 -11.35
N PRO A 201 6.11 20.95 -10.38
CA PRO A 201 6.93 19.78 -10.63
C PRO A 201 6.15 18.63 -11.26
N LYS A 202 6.88 17.79 -11.99
CA LYS A 202 6.41 16.46 -12.36
C LYS A 202 6.31 15.57 -11.12
N ILE A 203 5.21 14.83 -11.01
CA ILE A 203 4.91 14.03 -9.82
C ILE A 203 5.33 12.57 -10.02
N HIS A 204 6.10 12.04 -9.09
CA HIS A 204 6.56 10.65 -9.09
C HIS A 204 6.10 9.97 -7.80
N LEU A 205 5.16 9.03 -7.89
CA LEU A 205 4.61 8.35 -6.73
C LEU A 205 5.38 7.07 -6.44
N VAL A 206 5.76 6.86 -5.17
CA VAL A 206 6.44 5.66 -4.70
C VAL A 206 5.75 5.16 -3.44
N GLY A 207 5.19 3.97 -3.51
CA GLY A 207 4.48 3.35 -2.40
C GLY A 207 5.04 1.98 -2.06
N HIS A 208 5.36 1.76 -0.79
CA HIS A 208 5.74 0.46 -0.24
C HIS A 208 4.54 -0.23 0.42
N GLY A 209 4.37 -1.54 0.27
CA GLY A 209 3.31 -2.30 0.95
C GLY A 209 1.91 -1.69 0.75
N PHE A 210 1.17 -1.43 1.83
CA PHE A 210 -0.12 -0.72 1.77
C PHE A 210 -0.02 0.71 1.25
N GLY A 211 1.13 1.36 1.44
CA GLY A 211 1.45 2.63 0.83
C GLY A 211 1.41 2.57 -0.71
N GLY A 212 1.68 1.39 -1.29
CA GLY A 212 1.42 1.11 -2.70
C GLY A 212 -0.04 1.31 -3.07
N ARG A 213 -0.98 0.74 -2.30
CA ARG A 213 -2.42 0.96 -2.52
C ARG A 213 -2.82 2.43 -2.37
N LEU A 214 -2.27 3.13 -1.37
CA LEU A 214 -2.51 4.57 -1.16
C LEU A 214 -2.08 5.37 -2.40
N MET A 215 -0.86 5.12 -2.91
CA MET A 215 -0.34 5.79 -4.11
C MET A 215 -1.14 5.44 -5.36
N THR A 216 -1.53 4.17 -5.54
CA THR A 216 -2.38 3.75 -6.66
C THR A 216 -3.76 4.43 -6.61
N ALA A 217 -4.36 4.52 -5.43
CA ALA A 217 -5.65 5.21 -5.24
C ALA A 217 -5.53 6.71 -5.50
N ALA A 218 -4.44 7.34 -5.07
CA ALA A 218 -4.16 8.74 -5.38
C ALA A 218 -3.96 8.95 -6.89
N ALA A 219 -3.17 8.12 -7.57
CA ALA A 219 -2.97 8.19 -9.02
C ALA A 219 -4.27 8.01 -9.81
N ASN A 220 -5.16 7.14 -9.34
CA ASN A 220 -6.45 6.89 -9.98
C ASN A 220 -7.44 8.07 -9.82
N ALA A 221 -7.24 8.93 -8.81
CA ALA A 221 -8.11 10.06 -8.49
C ALA A 221 -7.52 11.44 -8.83
N ALA A 222 -6.20 11.55 -8.93
CA ALA A 222 -5.48 12.79 -9.23
C ALA A 222 -5.29 13.00 -10.75
N ALA A 223 -5.03 14.26 -11.14
CA ALA A 223 -4.63 14.59 -12.50
C ALA A 223 -3.10 14.55 -12.64
N SER A 224 -2.60 13.91 -13.70
CA SER A 224 -1.22 13.92 -14.18
C SER A 224 -0.15 13.40 -13.22
N VAL A 225 0.04 12.07 -13.20
CA VAL A 225 1.19 11.43 -12.56
C VAL A 225 2.26 11.10 -13.61
N GLY A 226 3.51 11.44 -13.32
CA GLY A 226 4.67 11.13 -14.15
C GLY A 226 5.04 9.66 -14.08
N THR A 227 5.29 9.13 -12.89
CA THR A 227 5.60 7.70 -12.69
C THR A 227 4.91 7.14 -11.46
N LEU A 228 4.63 5.84 -11.48
CA LEU A 228 4.10 5.12 -10.31
C LEU A 228 4.99 3.92 -10.01
N THR A 229 5.63 3.91 -8.85
CA THR A 229 6.51 2.82 -8.39
C THR A 229 5.89 2.12 -7.20
N LEU A 230 5.62 0.82 -7.36
CA LEU A 230 4.99 -0.04 -6.38
C LEU A 230 6.03 -1.04 -5.85
N LEU A 231 6.46 -0.82 -4.61
CA LEU A 231 7.47 -1.61 -3.92
C LEU A 231 6.78 -2.64 -3.03
N GLN A 232 6.86 -3.92 -3.38
CA GLN A 232 6.25 -5.01 -2.58
C GLN A 232 4.79 -4.69 -2.20
N ALA A 233 4.02 -4.15 -3.14
CA ALA A 233 2.78 -3.46 -2.81
C ALA A 233 1.64 -4.41 -2.41
N THR A 234 0.88 -4.00 -1.41
CA THR A 234 -0.23 -4.75 -0.80
C THR A 234 -1.56 -4.35 -1.43
N LEU A 235 -1.75 -4.78 -2.67
CA LEU A 235 -3.00 -4.75 -3.41
C LEU A 235 -3.07 -5.99 -4.29
N SER A 236 -4.27 -6.32 -4.75
CA SER A 236 -4.49 -7.46 -5.64
C SER A 236 -3.57 -7.43 -6.85
N HIS A 237 -3.04 -8.59 -7.22
CA HIS A 237 -2.29 -8.79 -8.45
C HIS A 237 -3.13 -8.54 -9.72
N HIS A 238 -4.46 -8.47 -9.60
CA HIS A 238 -5.40 -8.08 -10.67
C HIS A 238 -5.76 -6.59 -10.66
N ALA A 239 -5.14 -5.79 -9.79
CA ALA A 239 -5.43 -4.36 -9.60
C ALA A 239 -5.57 -3.56 -10.91
N PHE A 240 -4.66 -3.75 -11.86
CA PHE A 240 -4.67 -3.02 -13.13
C PHE A 240 -5.62 -3.57 -14.19
N THR A 241 -6.24 -4.73 -13.94
CA THR A 241 -7.32 -5.29 -14.76
C THR A 241 -8.70 -5.11 -14.12
N GLY A 242 -8.78 -4.80 -12.83
CA GLY A 242 -10.04 -4.53 -12.13
C GLY A 242 -10.06 -3.15 -11.47
N THR A 243 -9.96 -3.06 -10.14
CA THR A 243 -10.27 -1.84 -9.36
C THR A 243 -9.53 -0.58 -9.83
N PHE A 244 -8.28 -0.73 -10.30
CA PHE A 244 -7.45 0.38 -10.79
C PHE A 244 -7.21 0.32 -12.31
N ARG A 245 -8.09 -0.34 -13.08
CA ARG A 245 -7.97 -0.47 -14.54
C ARG A 245 -7.80 0.84 -15.30
N ARG A 246 -8.39 1.92 -14.78
CA ARG A 246 -8.34 3.26 -15.39
C ARG A 246 -6.92 3.81 -15.46
N ILE A 247 -6.04 3.42 -14.52
CA ILE A 247 -4.63 3.84 -14.57
C ILE A 247 -3.99 3.49 -15.91
N VAL A 248 -4.28 2.29 -16.43
CA VAL A 248 -3.77 1.83 -17.72
C VAL A 248 -4.71 2.25 -18.86
N ALA A 249 -6.00 2.01 -18.74
CA ALA A 249 -6.98 2.24 -19.80
C ALA A 249 -7.12 3.72 -20.20
N ASP A 250 -7.03 4.63 -19.23
CA ASP A 250 -7.16 6.07 -19.45
C ASP A 250 -5.79 6.78 -19.47
N GLY A 251 -4.68 6.03 -19.31
CA GLY A 251 -3.33 6.58 -19.31
C GLY A 251 -3.05 7.59 -18.18
N LEU A 252 -3.59 7.38 -16.98
CA LEU A 252 -3.50 8.33 -15.86
C LEU A 252 -2.06 8.53 -15.33
N VAL A 253 -1.18 7.55 -15.59
CA VAL A 253 0.26 7.66 -15.37
C VAL A 253 0.94 7.78 -16.74
N THR A 254 1.56 8.95 -16.96
CA THR A 254 2.09 9.35 -18.28
C THR A 254 3.44 8.70 -18.63
N GLY A 255 4.18 8.25 -17.63
CA GLY A 255 5.46 7.54 -17.76
C GLY A 255 5.37 6.09 -17.28
N PRO A 256 6.51 5.48 -16.88
CA PRO A 256 6.54 4.08 -16.51
C PRO A 256 5.82 3.78 -15.19
N ILE A 257 5.13 2.65 -15.15
CA ILE A 257 4.58 2.06 -13.93
C ILE A 257 5.48 0.88 -13.54
N ILE A 258 6.17 0.97 -12.41
CA ILE A 258 7.07 -0.06 -11.90
C ILE A 258 6.34 -0.90 -10.86
N VAL A 259 6.38 -2.21 -11.04
CA VAL A 259 5.88 -3.21 -10.08
C VAL A 259 7.04 -4.11 -9.70
N THR A 260 7.59 -3.95 -8.50
CA THR A 260 8.55 -4.93 -7.99
C THR A 260 7.81 -6.06 -7.30
N HIS A 261 8.22 -7.29 -7.55
CA HIS A 261 7.63 -8.44 -6.88
C HIS A 261 8.66 -9.51 -6.53
N SER A 262 8.45 -10.19 -5.40
CA SER A 262 9.31 -11.28 -4.97
C SER A 262 8.53 -12.45 -4.40
N ALA A 263 8.94 -13.66 -4.77
CA ALA A 263 8.42 -14.89 -4.17
C ALA A 263 8.77 -15.03 -2.68
N HIS A 264 9.75 -14.25 -2.19
CA HIS A 264 10.15 -14.19 -0.78
C HIS A 264 9.28 -13.25 0.07
N ASP A 265 8.36 -12.49 -0.55
CA ASP A 265 7.43 -11.65 0.20
C ASP A 265 6.23 -12.48 0.70
N ASP A 266 6.41 -13.06 1.89
CA ASP A 266 5.38 -13.84 2.55
C ASP A 266 4.31 -12.98 3.23
N VAL A 267 4.68 -11.79 3.68
CA VAL A 267 3.82 -10.90 4.48
C VAL A 267 2.57 -10.52 3.68
N VAL A 268 2.74 -10.11 2.42
CA VAL A 268 1.60 -9.71 1.58
C VAL A 268 0.79 -10.91 1.07
N GLY A 269 1.32 -12.14 1.15
CA GLY A 269 0.64 -13.35 0.68
C GLY A 269 -0.43 -13.88 1.65
N VAL A 270 -0.30 -13.59 2.94
CA VAL A 270 -1.20 -14.12 3.98
C VAL A 270 -2.66 -13.70 3.77
N PRO A 271 -3.00 -12.41 3.57
CA PRO A 271 -4.39 -12.00 3.38
C PRO A 271 -5.06 -12.66 2.16
N PHE A 272 -4.32 -12.86 1.07
CA PHE A 272 -4.86 -13.49 -0.14
C PHE A 272 -4.98 -15.02 -0.02
N THR A 273 -4.15 -15.64 0.81
CA THR A 273 -4.35 -17.04 1.21
C THR A 273 -5.63 -17.19 2.03
N ILE A 274 -5.91 -16.23 2.92
CA ILE A 274 -7.17 -16.16 3.66
C ILE A 274 -8.35 -15.90 2.70
N ALA A 275 -8.21 -14.99 1.73
CA ALA A 275 -9.20 -14.75 0.68
C ALA A 275 -9.60 -16.02 -0.07
N SER A 276 -8.62 -16.86 -0.44
CA SER A 276 -8.92 -18.15 -1.09
C SER A 276 -9.76 -19.06 -0.20
N ARG A 277 -9.52 -19.07 1.12
CA ARG A 277 -10.33 -19.85 2.07
C ARG A 277 -11.75 -19.31 2.23
N ILE A 278 -11.96 -17.99 2.10
CA ILE A 278 -13.29 -17.37 2.19
C ILE A 278 -14.24 -17.95 1.14
N VAL A 279 -13.76 -18.15 -0.08
CA VAL A 279 -14.57 -18.61 -1.23
C VAL A 279 -14.24 -20.04 -1.69
N GLU A 280 -13.40 -20.76 -0.94
CA GLU A 280 -12.94 -22.12 -1.28
C GLU A 280 -12.28 -22.19 -2.68
N ALA A 281 -11.57 -21.14 -3.07
CA ALA A 281 -10.89 -21.06 -4.37
C ALA A 281 -9.57 -21.84 -4.38
N ALA A 282 -9.15 -22.23 -5.58
CA ALA A 282 -7.85 -22.83 -5.83
C ALA A 282 -6.69 -21.88 -5.47
N SER A 283 -5.53 -22.46 -5.16
CA SER A 283 -4.30 -21.71 -4.89
C SER A 283 -3.94 -20.80 -6.07
N GLY A 284 -3.58 -19.55 -5.78
CA GLY A 284 -3.18 -18.57 -6.80
C GLY A 284 -4.35 -17.85 -7.49
N HIS A 285 -5.61 -18.19 -7.17
CA HIS A 285 -6.77 -17.39 -7.61
C HIS A 285 -6.72 -15.95 -7.08
N PHE A 286 -6.26 -15.81 -5.84
CA PHE A 286 -5.95 -14.54 -5.22
C PHE A 286 -4.46 -14.39 -4.99
N GLY A 287 -3.95 -13.18 -5.11
CA GLY A 287 -2.54 -12.89 -4.87
C GLY A 287 -2.27 -11.41 -4.72
N ALA A 288 -1.18 -11.10 -4.01
CA ALA A 288 -0.68 -9.75 -3.88
C ALA A 288 0.29 -9.41 -5.01
N LEU A 289 0.19 -8.18 -5.51
CA LEU A 289 1.07 -7.62 -6.53
C LEU A 289 2.55 -7.67 -6.09
N GLY A 290 2.85 -7.40 -4.82
CA GLY A 290 4.20 -7.50 -4.26
C GLY A 290 4.82 -8.91 -4.26
N ARG A 291 4.01 -9.96 -4.40
CA ARG A 291 4.49 -11.35 -4.45
C ARG A 291 4.54 -11.90 -5.87
N THR A 292 3.47 -11.70 -6.64
CA THR A 292 3.27 -12.35 -7.94
C THR A 292 3.36 -11.41 -9.13
N GLY A 293 3.49 -10.10 -8.92
CA GLY A 293 3.43 -9.08 -9.96
C GLY A 293 2.01 -8.85 -10.47
N ALA A 294 1.82 -7.81 -11.27
CA ALA A 294 0.54 -7.51 -11.91
C ALA A 294 0.20 -8.55 -13.00
N GLN A 295 -1.01 -9.11 -12.95
CA GLN A 295 -1.47 -10.14 -13.88
C GLN A 295 -2.25 -9.55 -15.06
N GLY A 296 -2.17 -10.20 -16.21
CA GLY A 296 -3.03 -9.94 -17.38
C GLY A 296 -2.68 -8.72 -18.24
N ILE A 297 -1.86 -7.77 -17.76
CA ILE A 297 -1.60 -6.51 -18.49
C ILE A 297 -0.14 -6.01 -18.41
N ALA A 298 0.72 -6.69 -17.65
CA ALA A 298 2.07 -6.22 -17.37
C ALA A 298 3.14 -6.83 -18.28
N ASP A 299 4.13 -6.02 -18.63
CA ASP A 299 5.37 -6.48 -19.25
C ASP A 299 6.26 -7.16 -18.21
N ALA A 300 6.72 -8.37 -18.52
CA ALA A 300 7.63 -9.10 -17.64
C ALA A 300 9.07 -8.58 -17.76
N GLY A 301 9.75 -8.45 -16.63
CA GLY A 301 11.15 -8.08 -16.53
C GLY A 301 11.79 -8.59 -15.24
N GLU A 302 13.08 -8.31 -15.08
CA GLU A 302 13.85 -8.62 -13.86
C GLU A 302 14.36 -7.31 -13.28
N LEU A 303 14.43 -7.22 -11.95
CA LEU A 303 15.18 -6.15 -11.28
C LEU A 303 16.67 -6.39 -11.53
N VAL A 304 17.32 -5.51 -12.29
CA VAL A 304 18.72 -5.67 -12.69
C VAL A 304 19.68 -5.00 -11.71
N PRO A 305 20.96 -5.41 -11.65
CA PRO A 305 22.00 -4.71 -10.89
C PRO A 305 22.12 -3.23 -11.28
N VAL A 306 22.68 -2.42 -10.38
CA VAL A 306 23.03 -1.02 -10.67
C VAL A 306 23.90 -0.94 -11.93
N GLY A 307 23.53 -0.02 -12.84
CA GLY A 307 24.18 0.14 -14.14
C GLY A 307 23.58 -0.73 -15.26
N GLY A 308 22.67 -1.66 -14.95
CA GLY A 308 21.89 -2.36 -15.95
C GLY A 308 20.87 -1.45 -16.65
N THR A 309 20.38 -1.86 -17.82
CA THR A 309 19.47 -1.05 -18.64
C THR A 309 18.03 -1.52 -18.52
N TYR A 310 17.10 -0.57 -18.44
CA TYR A 310 15.66 -0.80 -18.57
C TYR A 310 15.13 -0.16 -19.86
N HIS A 311 14.16 -0.80 -20.48
CA HIS A 311 13.45 -0.27 -21.65
C HIS A 311 12.01 0.02 -21.25
N TRP A 312 11.77 1.22 -20.73
CA TRP A 312 10.47 1.56 -20.20
C TRP A 312 9.45 1.91 -21.27
N LYS A 313 8.23 1.42 -21.11
CA LYS A 313 7.06 1.82 -21.90
C LYS A 313 6.13 2.73 -21.08
N PRO A 314 5.78 3.92 -21.57
CA PRO A 314 4.78 4.78 -20.92
C PRO A 314 3.44 4.07 -20.73
N GLY A 315 2.79 4.26 -19.57
CA GLY A 315 1.44 3.74 -19.29
C GLY A 315 1.32 2.22 -19.11
N VAL A 316 2.41 1.46 -19.25
CA VAL A 316 2.42 0.00 -19.10
C VAL A 316 3.01 -0.40 -17.74
N PRO A 317 2.37 -1.29 -16.97
CA PRO A 317 2.99 -1.89 -15.79
C PRO A 317 4.17 -2.80 -16.16
N HIS A 318 5.31 -2.58 -15.53
CA HIS A 318 6.51 -3.41 -15.69
C HIS A 318 6.70 -4.25 -14.43
N ASN A 319 6.49 -5.56 -14.54
CA ASN A 319 6.76 -6.52 -13.47
C ASN A 319 8.25 -6.80 -13.40
N LEU A 320 8.94 -6.17 -12.46
CA LEU A 320 10.32 -6.47 -12.14
C LEU A 320 10.36 -7.58 -11.10
N ARG A 321 10.69 -8.80 -11.53
CA ARG A 321 10.98 -9.88 -10.60
C ARG A 321 12.25 -9.53 -9.81
N ALA A 322 12.12 -9.47 -8.49
CA ALA A 322 13.12 -8.90 -7.60
C ALA A 322 13.76 -9.92 -6.65
N ASN A 323 13.53 -11.22 -6.85
CA ASN A 323 13.98 -12.32 -5.96
C ASN A 323 15.47 -12.26 -5.58
N ARG A 324 16.32 -11.73 -6.46
CA ARG A 324 17.76 -11.62 -6.21
C ARG A 324 18.10 -10.61 -5.12
N PHE A 325 17.34 -9.52 -5.01
CA PHE A 325 17.66 -8.35 -4.20
C PHE A 325 16.65 -8.07 -3.08
N VAL A 326 15.40 -8.49 -3.27
CA VAL A 326 14.34 -8.41 -2.25
C VAL A 326 14.20 -9.80 -1.62
N ARG A 327 14.69 -9.96 -0.39
CA ARG A 327 14.63 -11.24 0.36
C ARG A 327 13.55 -11.23 1.45
N SER A 328 13.04 -10.05 1.78
CA SER A 328 11.94 -9.83 2.71
C SER A 328 11.04 -8.70 2.22
N HIS A 329 9.84 -8.59 2.81
CA HIS A 329 8.89 -7.52 2.50
C HIS A 329 9.48 -6.10 2.65
N THR A 330 10.47 -5.93 3.53
CA THR A 330 11.07 -4.62 3.85
C THR A 330 12.37 -4.33 3.09
N ASP A 331 12.85 -5.24 2.26
CA ASP A 331 14.12 -5.11 1.51
C ASP A 331 13.96 -4.21 0.27
N VAL A 332 13.36 -3.03 0.46
CA VAL A 332 12.90 -2.15 -0.62
C VAL A 332 13.72 -0.88 -0.74
N CYS A 333 14.79 -0.75 0.06
CA CYS A 333 15.66 0.42 0.08
C CYS A 333 17.02 0.16 -0.57
N GLY A 334 17.22 -1.01 -1.21
CA GLY A 334 18.49 -1.37 -1.85
C GLY A 334 18.83 -0.49 -3.07
N PRO A 335 20.12 -0.43 -3.46
CA PRO A 335 20.56 0.40 -4.58
C PRO A 335 19.98 -0.05 -5.93
N GLU A 336 19.62 -1.33 -6.11
CA GLU A 336 18.96 -1.81 -7.33
C GLU A 336 17.52 -1.31 -7.46
N ILE A 337 16.79 -1.21 -6.34
CA ILE A 337 15.46 -0.56 -6.32
C ILE A 337 15.60 0.91 -6.67
N ALA A 338 16.56 1.58 -6.04
CA ALA A 338 16.85 2.98 -6.32
C ALA A 338 17.25 3.21 -7.79
N HIS A 339 18.02 2.31 -8.38
CA HIS A 339 18.42 2.36 -9.79
C HIS A 339 17.22 2.24 -10.74
N ALA A 340 16.31 1.29 -10.48
CA ALA A 340 15.07 1.17 -11.25
C ALA A 340 14.20 2.42 -11.14
N LEU A 341 13.99 2.92 -9.91
CA LEU A 341 13.23 4.14 -9.64
C LEU A 341 13.83 5.35 -10.35
N TRP A 342 15.14 5.56 -10.22
CA TRP A 342 15.86 6.66 -10.86
C TRP A 342 15.78 6.59 -12.39
N SER A 343 15.96 5.40 -12.95
CA SER A 343 15.86 5.15 -14.39
C SER A 343 14.46 5.48 -14.94
N ALA A 344 13.40 5.11 -14.22
CA ALA A 344 12.03 5.42 -14.63
C ALA A 344 11.72 6.92 -14.53
N ILE A 345 12.18 7.59 -13.46
CA ILE A 345 12.07 9.05 -13.33
C ILE A 345 12.80 9.73 -14.50
N ALA A 346 14.00 9.28 -14.85
CA ALA A 346 14.80 9.83 -15.94
C ALA A 346 14.11 9.71 -17.30
N ALA A 347 13.39 8.60 -17.54
CA ALA A 347 12.73 8.29 -18.80
C ALA A 347 11.33 8.91 -18.97
N SER A 348 10.74 9.44 -17.89
CA SER A 348 9.37 9.95 -17.91
C SER A 348 9.28 11.32 -18.55
#